data_AF-Q1M7H3-F1
#
_entry.id   AF-Q1M7H3-F1
#
_cell.length_a   1.000
_cell.length_b   1.000
_cell.length_c   1.000
_cell.angle_alpha   90.00
_cell.angle_beta   90.00
_cell.angle_gamma   90.00
#
_symmetry.space_group_name_H-M   'P 1'
#
loop_
_entity.id
_entity.type
_entity.pdbx_description
1 polymer ?
#
loop_
_entity_poly.entity_id
_entity_poly.type
_entity_poly.pdbx_seq_one_letter_code
_entity_poly.pdbx_strand_id
1 'polypeptide(L)'
;MPAWTAAGSIALWRSASGRISASADRCPHRGMRLSHGFVRGEALSCIYHGWSYGQAGNCLRIPAHPGLTPPETIRVATHDVEEAGSVIWVAVGTPASKPPGLEGLVPLRSLTAFAGIAAIEAAAGAKASPGGLVEIDASTGAVCLLLSAQEDGQTLIHVLLKSDAGLAAGIGASRAAESLRRRAEGLQREIAQ
;
A
#
# COMPACT_ATOMS: atom_id res chain seq x y z
N MET A 1 0.90 -7.16 -7.66
CA MET A 1 1.87 -7.23 -6.55
C MET A 1 1.10 -7.17 -5.25
N PRO A 2 1.45 -8.00 -4.25
CA PRO A 2 1.00 -7.74 -2.90
C PRO A 2 1.51 -6.35 -2.46
N ALA A 3 0.82 -5.72 -1.52
CA ALA A 3 1.38 -4.52 -0.89
C ALA A 3 2.67 -4.91 -0.16
N TRP A 4 3.64 -4.00 -0.09
CA TRP A 4 4.96 -4.28 0.47
C TRP A 4 5.40 -3.17 1.42
N THR A 5 6.17 -3.55 2.43
CA THR A 5 6.89 -2.66 3.34
C THR A 5 8.33 -3.15 3.51
N ALA A 6 9.21 -2.37 4.12
CA ALA A 6 10.57 -2.83 4.43
C ALA A 6 10.62 -4.10 5.34
N ALA A 7 9.52 -4.43 6.03
CA ALA A 7 9.39 -5.68 6.79
C ALA A 7 8.96 -6.90 5.93
N GLY A 8 8.60 -6.67 4.67
CA GLY A 8 8.18 -7.69 3.70
C GLY A 8 6.79 -7.46 3.11
N SER A 9 6.30 -8.47 2.38
CA SER A 9 4.98 -8.47 1.76
C SER A 9 3.87 -8.52 2.80
N ILE A 10 2.84 -7.71 2.62
CA ILE A 10 1.69 -7.57 3.51
C ILE A 10 0.36 -7.84 2.78
N ALA A 11 -0.58 -8.42 3.51
CA ALA A 11 -1.98 -8.52 3.13
C ALA A 11 -2.75 -7.37 3.81
N LEU A 12 -3.21 -6.42 3.00
CA LEU A 12 -4.16 -5.40 3.42
C LEU A 12 -5.58 -5.92 3.21
N TRP A 13 -6.40 -5.82 4.25
CA TRP A 13 -7.79 -6.25 4.18
C TRP A 13 -8.67 -5.38 5.07
N ARG A 14 -9.96 -5.33 4.75
CA ARG A 14 -10.96 -4.58 5.50
C ARG A 14 -12.05 -5.54 5.98
N SER A 15 -12.33 -5.55 7.27
CA SER A 15 -13.40 -6.37 7.84
C SER A 15 -14.79 -5.92 7.38
N ALA A 16 -15.81 -6.73 7.64
CA ALA A 16 -17.20 -6.39 7.36
C ALA A 16 -17.67 -5.13 8.11
N SER A 17 -17.14 -4.87 9.32
CA SER A 17 -17.37 -3.63 10.06
C SER A 17 -16.59 -2.42 9.53
N GLY A 18 -15.77 -2.58 8.49
CA GLY A 18 -15.01 -1.50 7.87
C GLY A 18 -13.62 -1.26 8.48
N ARG A 19 -13.20 -2.03 9.48
CA ARG A 19 -11.87 -1.90 10.11
C ARG A 19 -10.78 -2.43 9.18
N ILE A 20 -9.75 -1.63 8.95
CA ILE A 20 -8.58 -2.04 8.16
C ILE A 20 -7.63 -2.85 9.03
N SER A 21 -6.95 -3.80 8.41
CA SER A 21 -5.89 -4.57 9.03
C SER A 21 -4.76 -4.81 8.03
N ALA A 22 -3.53 -4.84 8.54
CA ALA A 22 -2.34 -5.19 7.81
C ALA A 22 -1.67 -6.37 8.50
N SER A 23 -1.58 -7.50 7.80
CA SER A 23 -0.90 -8.71 8.28
C SER A 23 0.23 -9.10 7.33
N ALA A 24 1.23 -9.84 7.81
CA ALA A 24 2.20 -10.46 6.92
C ALA A 24 1.48 -11.32 5.87
N ASP A 25 1.91 -11.25 4.61
CA ASP A 25 1.28 -11.97 3.49
C ASP A 25 1.70 -13.45 3.43
N ARG A 26 1.68 -14.13 4.58
CA ARG A 26 2.16 -15.51 4.70
C ARG A 26 1.39 -16.26 5.78
N CYS A 27 0.60 -17.25 5.35
CA CYS A 27 -0.11 -18.14 6.24
C CYS A 27 0.88 -19.01 7.05
N PRO A 28 0.84 -19.01 8.39
CA PRO A 28 1.75 -19.80 9.22
C PRO A 28 1.63 -21.32 9.03
N HIS A 29 0.52 -21.81 8.46
CA HIS A 29 0.32 -23.24 8.22
C HIS A 29 1.25 -23.82 7.13
N ARG A 30 1.20 -23.24 5.91
CA ARG A 30 1.91 -23.75 4.72
C ARG A 30 2.46 -22.64 3.82
N GLY A 31 2.51 -21.40 4.30
CA GLY A 31 3.12 -20.28 3.57
C GLY A 31 2.31 -19.68 2.42
N MET A 32 1.05 -20.10 2.20
CA MET A 32 0.19 -19.48 1.19
C MET A 32 -0.01 -17.98 1.47
N ARG A 33 -0.02 -17.16 0.41
CA ARG A 33 -0.31 -15.72 0.51
C ARG A 33 -1.73 -15.50 1.02
N LEU A 34 -1.86 -14.70 2.06
CA LEU A 34 -3.15 -14.36 2.66
C LEU A 34 -3.89 -13.30 1.83
N SER A 35 -3.19 -12.48 1.06
CA SER A 35 -3.73 -11.53 0.10
C SER A 35 -4.55 -12.19 -1.01
N HIS A 36 -4.34 -13.48 -1.26
CA HIS A 36 -5.16 -14.29 -2.18
C HIS A 36 -6.41 -14.89 -1.50
N GLY A 37 -6.59 -14.62 -0.20
CA GLY A 37 -7.70 -15.12 0.60
C GLY A 37 -8.98 -14.30 0.46
N PHE A 38 -9.87 -14.46 1.43
CA PHE A 38 -11.17 -13.78 1.46
C PHE A 38 -11.47 -13.28 2.86
N VAL A 39 -12.04 -12.07 2.95
CA VAL A 39 -12.60 -11.59 4.21
C VAL A 39 -13.94 -12.28 4.47
N ARG A 40 -14.12 -12.81 5.68
CA ARG A 40 -15.35 -13.42 6.17
C ARG A 40 -15.70 -12.79 7.52
N GLY A 41 -16.64 -11.85 7.51
CA GLY A 41 -16.97 -11.07 8.70
C GLY A 41 -15.76 -10.28 9.19
N GLU A 42 -15.27 -10.60 10.38
CA GLU A 42 -14.16 -9.89 11.04
C GLU A 42 -12.79 -10.56 10.86
N ALA A 43 -12.67 -11.52 9.93
CA ALA A 43 -11.47 -12.34 9.77
C ALA A 43 -11.03 -12.49 8.31
N LEU A 44 -9.72 -12.63 8.09
CA LEU A 44 -9.14 -13.00 6.81
C LEU A 44 -8.95 -14.52 6.73
N SER A 45 -9.58 -15.15 5.76
CA SER A 45 -9.51 -16.60 5.51
C SER A 45 -8.52 -16.93 4.41
N CYS A 46 -7.56 -17.80 4.69
CA CYS A 46 -6.59 -18.29 3.71
C CYS A 46 -7.28 -19.15 2.65
N ILE A 47 -7.01 -18.90 1.36
CA ILE A 47 -7.59 -19.66 0.24
C ILE A 47 -7.19 -21.14 0.23
N TYR A 48 -6.07 -21.52 0.86
CA TYR A 48 -5.57 -22.89 0.77
C TYR A 48 -6.41 -23.88 1.60
N HIS A 49 -6.50 -23.65 2.92
CA HIS A 49 -7.20 -24.56 3.84
C HIS A 49 -8.26 -23.87 4.69
N GLY A 50 -8.58 -22.61 4.38
CA GLY A 50 -9.63 -21.84 5.07
C GLY A 50 -9.31 -21.44 6.50
N TRP A 51 -8.04 -21.56 6.95
CA TRP A 51 -7.64 -21.03 8.26
C TRP A 51 -7.95 -19.54 8.30
N SER A 52 -8.68 -19.12 9.32
CA SER A 52 -9.17 -17.74 9.47
C SER A 52 -8.41 -17.02 10.58
N TYR A 53 -7.96 -15.80 10.30
CA TYR A 53 -7.18 -14.98 11.24
C TYR A 53 -7.92 -13.70 11.59
N GLY A 54 -7.93 -13.35 12.87
CA GLY A 54 -8.48 -12.09 13.36
C GLY A 54 -7.54 -10.90 13.13
N GLN A 55 -8.00 -9.70 13.47
CA GLN A 55 -7.25 -8.45 13.31
C GLN A 55 -5.97 -8.42 14.17
N ALA A 56 -5.98 -9.08 15.33
CA ALA A 56 -4.80 -9.25 16.19
C ALA A 56 -3.85 -10.38 15.70
N GLY A 57 -4.16 -11.00 14.56
CA GLY A 57 -3.38 -12.06 13.93
C GLY A 57 -3.64 -13.47 14.46
N ASN A 58 -4.43 -13.64 15.52
CA ASN A 58 -4.75 -14.94 16.09
C ASN A 58 -5.61 -15.79 15.16
N CYS A 59 -5.31 -17.10 15.08
CA CYS A 59 -6.15 -18.04 14.36
C CYS A 59 -7.49 -18.23 15.08
N LEU A 60 -8.58 -17.92 14.40
CA LEU A 60 -9.94 -18.01 14.93
C LEU A 60 -10.63 -19.32 14.56
N ARG A 61 -10.25 -19.92 13.43
CA ARG A 61 -10.94 -21.11 12.90
C ARG A 61 -10.04 -21.96 12.02
N ILE A 62 -10.07 -23.27 12.27
CA ILE A 62 -9.47 -24.31 11.42
C ILE A 62 -10.61 -25.19 10.89
N PRO A 63 -11.02 -25.06 9.61
CA PRO A 63 -12.21 -25.75 9.08
C PRO A 63 -12.19 -27.27 9.23
N ALA A 64 -11.03 -27.91 9.10
CA ALA A 64 -10.87 -29.35 9.26
C ALA A 64 -11.12 -29.85 10.70
N HIS A 65 -11.09 -28.96 11.70
CA HIS A 65 -11.30 -29.26 13.11
C HIS A 65 -12.31 -28.26 13.71
N PRO A 66 -13.61 -28.33 13.36
CA PRO A 66 -14.57 -27.29 13.69
C PRO A 66 -14.86 -27.12 15.18
N GLY A 67 -14.64 -28.16 15.99
CA GLY A 67 -14.78 -28.10 17.46
C GLY A 67 -13.50 -27.73 18.21
N LEU A 68 -12.38 -27.54 17.50
CA LEU A 68 -11.11 -27.16 18.10
C LEU A 68 -11.07 -25.64 18.29
N THR A 69 -10.81 -25.20 19.51
CA THR A 69 -10.30 -23.84 19.76
C THR A 69 -8.83 -23.79 19.31
N PRO A 70 -8.46 -23.01 18.28
CA PRO A 70 -7.08 -22.97 17.81
C PRO A 70 -6.14 -22.48 18.93
N PRO A 71 -4.94 -23.07 19.06
CA PRO A 71 -3.94 -22.59 20.02
C PRO A 71 -3.53 -21.13 19.75
N GLU A 72 -3.34 -20.36 20.83
CA GLU A 72 -2.89 -18.95 20.78
C GLU A 72 -1.52 -18.77 20.10
N THR A 73 -0.72 -19.82 20.02
CA THR A 73 0.58 -19.81 19.33
C THR A 73 0.45 -19.73 17.81
N ILE A 74 -0.74 -20.04 17.25
CA ILE A 74 -0.99 -19.93 15.81
C ILE A 74 -1.41 -18.50 15.49
N ARG A 75 -0.44 -17.69 15.08
CA ARG A 75 -0.67 -16.28 14.73
C ARG A 75 -0.01 -15.92 13.40
N VAL A 76 -0.62 -15.00 12.68
CA VAL A 76 0.04 -14.21 11.63
C VAL A 76 0.60 -12.93 12.25
N ALA A 77 1.78 -12.49 11.82
CA ALA A 77 2.31 -11.20 12.22
C ALA A 77 1.41 -10.06 11.70
N THR A 78 1.27 -9.00 12.48
CA THR A 78 0.43 -7.83 12.17
C THR A 78 1.25 -6.55 12.22
N HIS A 79 0.80 -5.54 11.48
CA HIS A 79 1.40 -4.21 11.46
C HIS A 79 0.36 -3.19 11.95
N ASP A 80 0.83 -2.15 12.62
CA ASP A 80 -0.02 -1.00 12.92
C ASP A 80 -0.43 -0.33 11.61
N VAL A 81 -1.72 -0.03 11.49
CA VAL A 81 -2.32 0.51 10.28
C VAL A 81 -3.34 1.59 10.62
N GLU A 82 -3.31 2.69 9.87
CA GLU A 82 -4.22 3.82 10.05
C GLU A 82 -4.68 4.34 8.68
N GLU A 83 -5.96 4.69 8.57
CA GLU A 83 -6.50 5.37 7.38
C GLU A 83 -6.59 6.86 7.68
N ALA A 84 -5.79 7.66 6.97
CA ALA A 84 -5.70 9.11 7.14
C ALA A 84 -5.45 9.77 5.79
N GLY A 85 -6.15 10.88 5.51
CA GLY A 85 -6.04 11.56 4.21
C GLY A 85 -6.49 10.71 3.02
N SER A 86 -7.43 9.78 3.24
CA SER A 86 -7.86 8.77 2.25
C SER A 86 -6.73 7.85 1.74
N VAL A 87 -5.65 7.73 2.52
CA VAL A 87 -4.52 6.82 2.30
C VAL A 87 -4.45 5.83 3.46
N ILE A 88 -4.09 4.59 3.17
CA ILE A 88 -3.82 3.55 4.17
C ILE A 88 -2.33 3.58 4.49
N TRP A 89 -2.00 3.91 5.73
CA TRP A 89 -0.65 4.00 6.25
C TRP A 89 -0.33 2.74 7.05
N VAL A 90 0.80 2.10 6.76
CA VAL A 90 1.26 0.92 7.49
C VAL A 90 2.60 1.25 8.12
N ALA A 91 2.70 1.09 9.44
CA ALA A 91 3.93 1.33 10.17
C ALA A 91 4.91 0.16 9.97
N VAL A 92 6.19 0.51 9.79
CA VAL A 92 7.30 -0.44 9.91
C VAL A 92 7.85 -0.32 11.33
N GLY A 93 7.54 -1.29 12.18
CA GLY A 93 7.82 -1.22 13.62
C GLY A 93 6.82 -0.34 14.36
N THR A 94 7.22 0.18 15.52
CA THR A 94 6.36 1.04 16.34
C THR A 94 6.32 2.46 15.77
N PRO A 95 5.14 3.01 15.43
CA PRO A 95 5.04 4.37 14.90
C PRO A 95 5.43 5.41 15.96
N ALA A 96 6.33 6.34 15.58
CA ALA A 96 6.75 7.44 16.46
C ALA A 96 5.72 8.59 16.51
N SER A 97 4.86 8.69 15.49
CA SER A 97 3.82 9.72 15.36
C SER A 97 2.64 9.17 14.56
N LYS A 98 1.55 9.94 14.53
CA LYS A 98 0.46 9.72 13.58
C LYS A 98 0.94 9.85 12.13
N PRO A 99 0.20 9.27 11.15
CA PRO A 99 0.46 9.52 9.75
C PRO A 99 0.52 11.02 9.40
N PRO A 100 1.31 11.41 8.39
CA PRO A 100 1.34 12.79 7.96
C PRO A 100 -0.04 13.21 7.41
N GLY A 101 -0.42 14.44 7.72
CA GLY A 101 -1.62 15.06 7.19
C GLY A 101 -1.52 15.27 5.68
N LEU A 102 -2.60 14.93 4.96
CA LEU A 102 -2.78 15.23 3.53
C LEU A 102 -3.94 16.22 3.37
N GLU A 103 -4.03 17.22 4.26
CA GLU A 103 -5.14 18.16 4.29
C GLU A 103 -5.30 18.90 2.96
N GLY A 104 -6.54 18.99 2.48
CA GLY A 104 -6.84 19.64 1.20
C GLY A 104 -6.43 18.81 -0.03
N LEU A 105 -5.90 17.59 0.14
CA LEU A 105 -5.63 16.67 -0.94
C LEU A 105 -6.65 15.53 -0.99
N VAL A 106 -6.99 15.09 -2.20
CA VAL A 106 -7.84 13.92 -2.46
C VAL A 106 -7.12 12.95 -3.40
N PRO A 107 -7.23 11.63 -3.16
CA PRO A 107 -6.61 10.64 -4.01
C PRO A 107 -7.34 10.54 -5.36
N LEU A 108 -6.57 10.59 -6.44
CA LEU A 108 -7.07 10.36 -7.79
C LEU A 108 -6.95 8.87 -8.18
N ARG A 109 -5.74 8.33 -8.06
CA ARG A 109 -5.41 6.93 -8.39
C ARG A 109 -4.03 6.56 -7.86
N SER A 110 -3.71 5.27 -7.93
CA SER A 110 -2.34 4.78 -7.74
C SER A 110 -1.80 4.17 -9.03
N LEU A 111 -0.49 4.17 -9.19
CA LEU A 111 0.21 3.47 -10.27
C LEU A 111 1.56 2.96 -9.79
N THR A 112 1.97 1.79 -10.30
CA THR A 112 3.28 1.21 -10.02
C THR A 112 4.26 1.66 -11.09
N ALA A 113 5.43 2.13 -10.66
CA ALA A 113 6.57 2.40 -11.52
C ALA A 113 7.64 1.33 -11.30
N PHE A 114 8.14 0.75 -12.40
CA PHE A 114 9.30 -0.15 -12.37
C PHE A 114 10.61 0.63 -12.27
N ALA A 115 10.70 1.49 -11.26
CA ALA A 115 11.80 2.40 -11.00
C ALA A 115 11.84 2.77 -9.51
N GLY A 116 13.04 2.96 -8.98
CA GLY A 116 13.24 3.36 -7.59
C GLY A 116 12.91 4.83 -7.37
N ILE A 117 12.70 5.23 -6.12
CA ILE A 117 12.36 6.61 -5.75
C ILE A 117 13.35 7.62 -6.36
N ALA A 118 14.65 7.32 -6.35
CA ALA A 118 15.66 8.22 -6.91
C ALA A 118 15.45 8.51 -8.42
N ALA A 119 15.01 7.52 -9.20
CA ALA A 119 14.68 7.70 -10.61
C ALA A 119 13.36 8.47 -10.80
N ILE A 120 12.38 8.28 -9.91
CA ILE A 120 11.15 9.08 -9.89
C ILE A 120 11.48 10.56 -9.65
N GLU A 121 12.30 10.84 -8.62
CA GLU A 121 12.74 12.19 -8.28
C GLU A 121 13.51 12.85 -9.42
N ALA A 122 14.42 12.12 -10.07
CA ALA A 122 15.16 12.60 -11.23
C ALA A 122 14.22 12.94 -12.41
N ALA A 123 13.22 12.09 -12.69
CA ALA A 123 12.24 12.32 -13.75
C ALA A 123 11.25 13.46 -13.43
N ALA A 124 11.04 13.75 -12.14
CA ALA A 124 10.22 14.83 -11.63
C ALA A 124 10.97 16.16 -11.58
N GLY A 125 12.30 16.13 -11.50
CA GLY A 125 13.13 17.31 -11.24
C GLY A 125 12.98 17.84 -9.81
N ALA A 126 12.47 17.04 -8.88
CA ALA A 126 12.18 17.41 -7.51
C ALA A 126 12.43 16.24 -6.55
N LYS A 127 12.87 16.55 -5.32
CA LYS A 127 13.08 15.57 -4.25
C LYS A 127 11.81 15.38 -3.43
N ALA A 128 11.61 14.16 -2.93
CA ALA A 128 10.53 13.88 -1.99
C ALA A 128 10.78 14.59 -0.67
N SER A 129 9.71 15.15 -0.10
CA SER A 129 9.73 15.63 1.29
C SER A 129 9.96 14.46 2.26
N PRO A 130 10.27 14.72 3.54
CA PRO A 130 10.36 13.65 4.55
C PRO A 130 9.08 12.79 4.66
N GLY A 131 7.92 13.35 4.29
CA GLY A 131 6.65 12.64 4.21
C GLY A 131 6.42 11.87 2.91
N GLY A 132 7.42 11.80 2.02
CA GLY A 132 7.35 11.08 0.75
C GLY A 132 6.60 11.81 -0.37
N LEU A 133 6.27 13.10 -0.19
CA LEU A 133 5.53 13.88 -1.18
C LEU A 133 6.46 14.56 -2.19
N VAL A 134 6.13 14.45 -3.47
CA VAL A 134 6.76 15.19 -4.58
C VAL A 134 5.66 15.97 -5.31
N GLU A 135 5.87 17.26 -5.51
CA GLU A 135 4.98 18.08 -6.35
C GLU A 135 5.54 18.15 -7.78
N ILE A 136 4.65 17.96 -8.76
CA ILE A 136 4.97 18.13 -10.18
C ILE A 136 3.95 19.06 -10.83
N ASP A 137 4.38 19.78 -11.85
CA ASP A 137 3.49 20.59 -12.68
C ASP A 137 2.85 19.75 -13.78
N ALA A 138 1.52 19.80 -13.88
CA ALA A 138 0.78 19.40 -15.06
C ALA A 138 0.25 20.62 -15.80
N SER A 139 -0.12 20.45 -17.07
CA SER A 139 -0.71 21.54 -17.88
C SER A 139 -2.01 22.09 -17.30
N THR A 140 -2.60 21.41 -16.32
CA THR A 140 -3.88 21.75 -15.67
C THR A 140 -3.72 22.09 -14.18
N GLY A 141 -2.49 22.30 -13.70
CA GLY A 141 -2.19 22.64 -12.31
C GLY A 141 -1.24 21.67 -11.63
N ALA A 142 -0.88 21.99 -10.39
CA ALA A 142 0.02 21.18 -9.57
C ALA A 142 -0.60 19.81 -9.21
N VAL A 143 0.25 18.79 -9.19
CA VAL A 143 -0.11 17.42 -8.82
C VAL A 143 0.83 16.98 -7.72
N CYS A 144 0.28 16.42 -6.65
CA CYS A 144 1.06 15.90 -5.55
C CYS A 144 1.17 14.38 -5.67
N LEU A 145 2.37 13.84 -5.54
CA LEU A 145 2.66 12.42 -5.63
C LEU A 145 3.19 11.94 -4.29
N LEU A 146 2.51 10.97 -3.67
CA LEU A 146 3.03 10.26 -2.51
C LEU A 146 3.75 9.00 -2.98
N LEU A 147 5.05 8.93 -2.70
CA LEU A 147 5.93 7.84 -3.13
C LEU A 147 6.09 6.81 -2.01
N SER A 148 5.88 5.54 -2.35
CA SER A 148 6.08 4.41 -1.44
C SER A 148 7.00 3.38 -2.10
N ALA A 149 8.19 3.17 -1.52
CA ALA A 149 9.13 2.17 -2.00
C ALA A 149 8.53 0.76 -1.89
N GLN A 150 8.75 -0.07 -2.90
CA GLN A 150 8.27 -1.45 -2.99
C GLN A 150 9.45 -2.41 -3.17
N GLU A 151 9.14 -3.71 -3.22
CA GLU A 151 10.13 -4.75 -3.56
C GLU A 151 10.78 -4.52 -4.94
N ASP A 152 11.97 -5.10 -5.12
CA ASP A 152 12.71 -5.10 -6.38
C ASP A 152 12.98 -3.70 -6.97
N GLY A 153 13.13 -2.70 -6.09
CA GLY A 153 13.41 -1.33 -6.49
C GLY A 153 12.25 -0.65 -7.22
N GLN A 154 11.03 -1.13 -7.06
CA GLN A 154 9.83 -0.50 -7.63
C GLN A 154 9.29 0.60 -6.70
N THR A 155 8.42 1.46 -7.24
CA THR A 155 7.74 2.50 -6.47
C THR A 155 6.24 2.48 -6.73
N LEU A 156 5.44 2.46 -5.67
CA LEU A 156 4.01 2.77 -5.74
C LEU A 156 3.83 4.28 -5.63
N ILE A 157 3.14 4.87 -6.60
CA ILE A 157 2.89 6.30 -6.68
C ILE A 157 1.40 6.52 -6.45
N HIS A 158 1.03 7.18 -5.36
CA HIS A 158 -0.33 7.68 -5.16
C HIS A 158 -0.42 9.10 -5.71
N VAL A 159 -1.29 9.29 -6.70
CA VAL A 159 -1.54 10.58 -7.33
C VAL A 159 -2.64 11.28 -6.55
N LEU A 160 -2.31 12.45 -6.01
CA LEU A 160 -3.17 13.29 -5.18
C LEU A 160 -3.41 14.64 -5.88
N LEU A 161 -4.61 15.18 -5.68
CA LEU A 161 -5.04 16.47 -6.22
C LEU A 161 -5.55 17.36 -5.10
N LYS A 162 -5.60 18.67 -5.34
CA LYS A 162 -6.36 19.56 -4.46
C LYS A 162 -7.85 19.16 -4.44
N SER A 163 -8.50 19.31 -3.30
CA SER A 163 -9.89 18.89 -3.08
C SER A 163 -10.91 19.61 -3.96
N ASP A 164 -10.57 20.78 -4.48
CA ASP A 164 -11.38 21.60 -5.40
C ASP A 164 -11.06 21.33 -6.89
N ALA A 165 -10.20 20.35 -7.20
CA ALA A 165 -9.78 20.05 -8.56
C ALA A 165 -10.95 19.51 -9.41
N GLY A 166 -11.18 20.16 -10.55
CA GLY A 166 -12.17 19.72 -11.54
C GLY A 166 -11.71 18.53 -12.40
N LEU A 167 -12.63 17.99 -13.20
CA LEU A 167 -12.38 16.83 -14.08
C LEU A 167 -11.16 17.01 -15.01
N ALA A 168 -10.99 18.21 -15.59
CA ALA A 168 -9.86 18.51 -16.47
C ALA A 168 -8.51 18.38 -15.73
N ALA A 169 -8.45 18.84 -14.48
CA ALA A 169 -7.27 18.70 -13.63
C ALA A 169 -6.98 17.22 -13.32
N GLY A 170 -8.02 16.41 -13.06
CA GLY A 170 -7.86 14.97 -12.87
C GLY A 170 -7.31 14.25 -14.10
N ILE A 171 -7.82 14.55 -15.29
CA ILE A 171 -7.31 13.97 -16.54
C ILE A 171 -5.86 14.40 -16.79
N GLY A 172 -5.56 15.68 -16.61
CA GLY A 172 -4.20 16.21 -16.77
C GLY A 172 -3.22 15.57 -15.80
N ALA A 173 -3.59 15.43 -14.52
CA ALA A 173 -2.77 14.79 -13.51
C ALA A 173 -2.54 13.30 -13.78
N SER A 174 -3.57 12.56 -14.20
CA SER A 174 -3.39 11.16 -14.58
C SER A 174 -2.41 11.01 -15.76
N ARG A 175 -2.45 11.91 -16.75
CA ARG A 175 -1.53 11.88 -17.89
C ARG A 175 -0.12 12.29 -17.48
N ALA A 176 0.02 13.30 -16.63
CA ALA A 176 1.31 13.76 -16.11
C ALA A 176 2.00 12.64 -15.31
N ALA A 177 1.26 11.94 -14.45
CA ALA A 177 1.79 10.84 -13.65
C ALA A 177 2.22 9.63 -14.52
N GLU A 178 1.46 9.27 -15.57
CA GLU A 178 1.87 8.23 -16.52
C GLU A 178 3.10 8.64 -17.35
N SER A 179 3.20 9.91 -17.75
CA SER A 179 4.36 10.44 -18.45
C SER A 179 5.61 10.42 -17.57
N LEU A 180 5.47 10.84 -16.31
CA LEU A 180 6.53 10.77 -15.30
C LEU A 180 7.01 9.33 -15.11
N ARG A 181 6.08 8.38 -14.91
CA ARG A 181 6.40 6.96 -14.76
C ARG A 181 7.27 6.46 -15.92
N ARG A 182 6.86 6.73 -17.17
CA ARG A 182 7.62 6.28 -18.35
C ARG A 182 9.03 6.85 -18.42
N ARG A 183 9.20 8.14 -18.06
CA ARG A 183 10.53 8.76 -17.99
C ARG A 183 11.39 8.13 -16.90
N ALA A 184 10.84 7.93 -15.70
CA ALA A 184 11.57 7.33 -14.60
C ALA A 184 11.99 5.87 -14.88
N GLU A 185 11.09 5.07 -15.47
CA GLU A 185 11.42 3.72 -15.94
C GLU A 185 12.48 3.73 -17.05
N GLY A 186 12.53 4.78 -17.88
CA GLY A 186 13.62 5.02 -18.84
C GLY A 186 14.97 5.23 -18.15
N LEU A 187 15.03 6.20 -17.23
CA LEU A 187 16.24 6.49 -16.45
C LEU A 187 16.73 5.28 -15.64
N GLN A 188 15.81 4.52 -15.06
CA GLN A 188 16.16 3.30 -14.31
C GLN A 188 16.87 2.27 -15.19
N ARG A 189 16.47 2.13 -16.47
CA ARG A 189 17.14 1.22 -17.41
C ARG A 189 18.53 1.69 -17.79
N GLU A 190 18.73 3.01 -17.92
CA GLU A 190 20.05 3.59 -18.21
C GLU A 190 21.02 3.38 -17.03
N ILE A 191 20.53 3.45 -15.79
CA ILE A 191 21.33 3.20 -14.58
C ILE A 191 21.68 1.71 -14.42
N ALA A 192 20.84 0.81 -14.94
CA ALA A 192 21.02 -0.63 -14.81
C ALA A 192 21.94 -1.25 -15.89
N GLN A 193 22.41 -0.45 -16.84
CA GLN A 193 23.38 -0.82 -17.88
C GLN A 193 24.80 -0.45 -17.46
#